data_AF-A0AA92M8V6-F1
#
_entry.id   AF-A0AA92M8V6-F1
#
_cell.length_a   1.000
_cell.length_b   1.000
_cell.length_c   1.000
_cell.angle_alpha   90.00
_cell.angle_beta   90.00
_cell.angle_gamma   90.00
#
_symmetry.space_group_name_H-M   'P 1'
#
loop_
_entity.id
_entity.type
_entity.pdbx_description
1 polymer ?
#
loop_
_entity_poly.entity_id
_entity_poly.type
_entity_poly.pdbx_seq_one_letter_code
_entity_poly.pdbx_strand_id
1 'polypeptide(L)'
;MPSASLNPESCVLDDLALQACDDADTLNDVMRAYSALKKLVDTSALNDSEVLTPSRTELSALLGLLNDALLVRIDTVNSATSAVREALQQNIGSTQ
;
A
#
# COMPACT_ATOMS: atom_id res chain seq x y z
N MET A 1 12.63 -29.73 -28.69
CA MET A 1 12.24 -29.19 -27.36
C MET A 1 11.23 -28.09 -27.62
N PRO A 2 10.02 -28.12 -27.04
CA PRO A 2 9.07 -27.03 -27.28
C PRO A 2 9.44 -25.87 -26.36
N SER A 3 9.77 -24.74 -26.97
CA SER A 3 9.97 -23.46 -26.29
C SER A 3 8.63 -23.04 -25.68
N ALA A 4 8.58 -22.88 -24.36
CA ALA A 4 7.43 -22.32 -23.68
C ALA A 4 7.23 -20.88 -24.20
N SER A 5 6.23 -20.70 -25.05
CA SER A 5 5.78 -19.39 -25.49
C SER A 5 5.06 -18.74 -24.31
N LEU A 6 5.82 -18.03 -23.47
CA LEU A 6 5.23 -17.21 -22.41
C LEU A 6 4.37 -16.14 -23.08
N ASN A 7 3.06 -16.23 -22.88
CA ASN A 7 2.10 -15.27 -23.41
C ASN A 7 2.40 -13.91 -22.74
N PRO A 8 2.64 -12.81 -23.48
CA PRO A 8 3.02 -11.52 -22.89
C PRO A 8 2.00 -11.00 -21.86
N GLU A 9 0.73 -11.37 -21.98
CA GLU A 9 -0.32 -11.03 -21.01
C GLU A 9 -0.14 -11.71 -19.65
N SER A 10 0.41 -12.93 -19.61
CA SER A 10 0.74 -13.62 -18.35
C SER A 10 1.84 -12.89 -17.60
N CYS A 11 2.83 -12.37 -18.33
CA CYS A 11 3.93 -11.60 -17.77
C CYS A 11 3.45 -10.30 -17.12
N VAL A 12 2.49 -9.61 -17.76
CA VAL A 12 1.91 -8.35 -17.25
C VAL A 12 1.05 -8.58 -16.00
N LEU A 13 0.30 -9.69 -15.96
CA LEU A 13 -0.50 -10.08 -14.79
C LEU A 13 0.38 -10.45 -13.59
N ASP A 14 1.48 -11.16 -13.83
CA ASP A 14 2.45 -11.52 -12.79
C ASP A 14 3.14 -10.28 -12.20
N ASP A 15 3.56 -9.33 -13.04
CA ASP A 15 4.15 -8.06 -12.60
C ASP A 15 3.15 -7.23 -11.76
N LEU A 16 1.88 -7.22 -12.16
CA LEU A 16 0.83 -6.50 -11.44
C LEU A 16 0.48 -7.15 -10.09
N ALA A 17 0.52 -8.48 -10.02
CA ALA A 17 0.35 -9.22 -8.77
C ALA A 17 1.52 -8.94 -7.81
N LEU A 18 2.76 -8.90 -8.32
CA LEU A 18 3.93 -8.53 -7.53
C LEU A 18 3.83 -7.09 -7.00
N GLN A 19 3.46 -6.14 -7.85
CA GLN A 19 3.28 -4.75 -7.43
C GLN A 19 2.20 -4.61 -6.35
N ALA A 20 1.09 -5.35 -6.47
CA ALA A 20 0.04 -5.34 -5.45
C ALA A 20 0.52 -5.92 -4.11
N CYS A 21 1.41 -6.92 -4.13
CA CYS A 21 2.06 -7.43 -2.91
C CYS A 21 3.00 -6.37 -2.29
N ASP A 22 3.82 -5.71 -3.10
CA ASP A 22 4.72 -4.65 -2.62
C ASP A 22 3.95 -3.46 -2.01
N ASP A 23 2.83 -3.09 -2.64
CA ASP A 23 1.93 -2.04 -2.15
C ASP A 23 1.30 -2.44 -0.80
N ALA A 24 0.93 -3.71 -0.62
CA ALA A 24 0.36 -4.23 0.61
C ALA A 24 1.39 -4.29 1.75
N ASP A 25 2.62 -4.69 1.49
CA ASP A 25 3.71 -4.66 2.47
C ASP A 25 4.03 -3.23 2.91
N THR A 26 4.05 -2.30 1.95
CA THR A 26 4.24 -0.88 2.24
C THR A 26 3.08 -0.32 3.08
N LEU A 27 1.85 -0.77 2.85
CA LEU A 27 0.69 -0.38 3.67
C LEU A 27 0.80 -0.91 5.11
N ASN A 28 1.37 -2.10 5.31
CA ASN A 28 1.66 -2.61 6.65
C ASN A 28 2.65 -1.72 7.42
N ASP A 29 3.67 -1.18 6.75
CA ASP A 29 4.60 -0.25 7.38
C ASP A 29 3.95 1.08 7.77
N VAL A 30 3.03 1.57 6.94
CA VAL A 30 2.18 2.74 7.26
C VAL A 30 1.33 2.49 8.51
N MET A 31 0.72 1.29 8.62
CA MET A 31 -0.05 0.89 9.80
C MET A 31 0.81 0.75 11.07
N ARG A 32 2.06 0.29 10.93
CA ARG A 32 3.04 0.26 12.02
C ARG A 32 3.42 1.66 12.47
N ALA A 33 3.68 2.58 11.53
CA ALA A 33 3.99 3.98 11.84
C ALA A 33 2.82 4.68 12.56
N TYR A 34 1.58 4.49 12.08
CA TYR A 34 0.38 4.98 12.76
C TYR A 34 0.26 4.43 14.20
N SER A 35 0.51 3.14 14.39
CA SER A 35 0.48 2.52 15.72
C SER A 35 1.56 3.07 16.66
N ALA A 36 2.75 3.39 16.13
CA ALA A 36 3.83 4.02 16.89
C ALA A 36 3.48 5.47 17.28
N LEU A 37 2.89 6.25 16.37
CA LEU A 37 2.36 7.58 16.66
C LEU A 37 1.29 7.53 17.74
N LYS A 38 0.38 6.54 17.68
CA LYS A 38 -0.64 6.36 18.70
C LYS A 38 -0.04 6.11 20.08
N LYS A 39 1.03 5.29 20.18
CA LYS A 39 1.76 5.05 21.44
C LYS A 39 2.53 6.28 21.94
N LEU A 40 3.01 7.12 21.04
CA LEU A 40 3.67 8.39 21.39
C LEU A 40 2.69 9.40 21.99
N VAL A 41 1.47 9.43 21.48
CA VAL A 41 0.38 10.28 22.00
C VAL A 41 -0.24 9.69 23.27
N ASP A 42 -0.30 8.36 23.37
CA ASP A 42 -0.79 7.64 24.56
C ASP A 42 0.32 7.54 25.62
N THR A 43 0.45 8.60 26.42
CA THR A 43 1.48 8.75 27.46
C THR A 43 1.36 7.75 28.62
N SER A 44 0.29 6.94 28.64
CA SER A 44 -0.01 5.95 29.68
C SER A 44 0.99 4.79 29.76
N ALA A 45 1.80 4.57 28.71
CA ALA A 45 2.73 3.45 28.58
C ALA A 45 4.22 3.82 28.72
N LEU A 46 4.55 5.09 28.96
CA LEU A 46 5.93 5.58 29.09
C LEU A 46 6.38 5.49 30.57
N ASN A 47 7.07 4.40 30.91
CA ASN A 47 7.83 4.32 32.16
C ASN A 47 9.20 5.00 31.96
N ASP A 48 9.39 6.10 32.68
CA ASP A 48 10.64 6.82 33.00
C ASP A 48 11.58 7.23 31.84
N SER A 49 11.45 8.48 31.37
CA SER A 49 12.49 9.53 31.58
C SER A 49 12.46 10.68 30.56
N GLU A 50 11.67 10.65 29.48
CA GLU A 50 11.39 11.84 28.67
C GLU A 50 9.90 11.90 28.35
N VAL A 51 9.21 12.90 28.92
CA VAL A 51 7.83 13.20 28.55
C VAL A 51 7.88 13.77 27.13
N LEU A 52 7.53 12.96 26.14
CA LEU A 52 7.30 13.43 24.78
C LEU A 52 6.00 14.24 24.78
N THR A 53 6.12 15.56 24.69
CA THR A 53 4.98 16.49 24.55
C THR A 53 4.92 17.05 23.13
N PRO A 54 4.59 16.23 22.11
CA PRO A 54 4.44 16.74 20.76
C PRO A 54 3.30 17.78 20.74
N SER A 55 3.56 18.92 20.12
CA SER A 55 2.56 19.94 19.90
C SER A 55 1.45 19.43 18.97
N ARG A 56 0.27 20.02 19.08
CA ARG A 56 -0.83 19.76 18.14
C ARG A 56 -0.41 19.97 16.69
N THR A 57 0.46 20.94 16.43
CA THR A 57 0.98 21.23 15.09
C THR A 57 1.85 20.09 14.57
N GLU A 58 2.75 19.55 15.38
CA GLU A 58 3.61 18.41 15.00
C GLU A 58 2.77 17.15 14.75
N LEU A 59 1.76 16.89 15.59
CA LEU A 59 0.84 15.77 15.38
C LEU A 59 0.00 15.95 14.11
N SER A 60 -0.52 17.15 13.85
CA SER A 60 -1.28 17.44 12.63
C SER A 60 -0.42 17.30 11.37
N ALA A 61 0.84 17.73 11.41
CA ALA A 61 1.77 17.57 10.28
C ALA A 61 2.05 16.09 9.98
N LEU A 62 2.31 15.29 11.02
CA LEU A 62 2.52 13.85 10.89
C LEU A 62 1.28 13.14 10.34
N LEU A 63 0.09 13.50 10.84
CA LEU A 63 -1.17 12.93 10.38
C LEU A 63 -1.47 13.32 8.92
N GLY A 64 -1.13 14.54 8.51
CA GLY A 64 -1.25 15.00 7.12
C GLY A 64 -0.38 14.19 6.17
N LEU A 65 0.91 14.02 6.49
CA LEU A 65 1.83 13.21 5.69
C LEU A 65 1.36 11.75 5.56
N LEU A 66 0.87 11.19 6.66
CA LEU A 66 0.31 9.84 6.68
C LEU A 66 -0.92 9.73 5.76
N ASN A 67 -1.82 10.71 5.84
CA ASN A 67 -3.03 10.75 5.05
C ASN A 67 -2.74 10.87 3.54
N ASP A 68 -1.81 11.75 3.15
CA ASP A 68 -1.41 11.92 1.75
C ASP A 68 -0.79 10.63 1.19
N ALA A 69 0.08 9.98 1.98
CA ALA A 69 0.67 8.69 1.62
C ALA A 69 -0.37 7.57 1.46
N LEU A 70 -1.42 7.58 2.28
CA LEU A 70 -2.53 6.62 2.19
C LEU A 70 -3.39 6.86 0.94
N LEU A 71 -3.71 8.12 0.63
CA LEU A 71 -4.50 8.47 -0.56
C LEU A 71 -3.82 8.00 -1.85
N VAL A 72 -2.51 8.28 -2.00
CA VAL A 72 -1.73 7.83 -3.17
C VAL A 72 -1.78 6.31 -3.34
N ARG A 73 -1.77 5.56 -2.23
CA ARG A 73 -1.83 4.09 -2.28
C ARG A 73 -3.20 3.57 -2.62
N ILE A 74 -4.27 4.19 -2.10
CA ILE A 74 -5.65 3.87 -2.49
C ILE A 74 -5.80 4.07 -4.00
N ASP A 75 -5.29 5.17 -4.55
CA ASP A 75 -5.35 5.44 -5.99
C ASP A 75 -4.53 4.41 -6.80
N THR A 76 -3.37 4.00 -6.30
CA THR A 76 -2.53 2.97 -6.92
C THR A 76 -3.25 1.61 -6.94
N VAL A 77 -3.82 1.18 -5.81
CA VAL A 77 -4.59 -0.08 -5.71
C VAL A 77 -5.82 -0.05 -6.61
N ASN A 78 -6.55 1.06 -6.66
CA ASN A 78 -7.71 1.22 -7.54
C ASN A 78 -7.31 1.11 -9.03
N SER A 79 -6.15 1.69 -9.38
CA SER A 79 -5.59 1.62 -10.73
C SER A 79 -5.16 0.21 -11.09
N ALA A 80 -4.43 -0.47 -10.20
CA ALA A 80 -4.02 -1.86 -10.37
C ALA A 80 -5.23 -2.80 -10.49
N THR A 81 -6.23 -2.66 -9.61
CA THR A 81 -7.46 -3.45 -9.66
C THR A 81 -8.22 -3.25 -10.97
N SER A 82 -8.23 -2.02 -11.49
CA SER A 82 -8.85 -1.73 -12.78
C SER A 82 -8.08 -2.34 -13.94
N ALA A 83 -6.75 -2.27 -13.92
CA ALA A 83 -5.90 -2.92 -14.92
C ALA A 83 -6.07 -4.46 -14.92
N VAL A 84 -6.14 -5.10 -13.74
CA VAL A 84 -6.45 -6.55 -13.64
C VAL A 84 -7.79 -6.87 -14.28
N ARG A 85 -8.82 -6.08 -13.96
CA ARG A 85 -10.17 -6.28 -14.49
C ARG A 85 -10.21 -6.14 -16.02
N GLU A 86 -9.52 -5.14 -16.56
CA GLU A 86 -9.42 -4.91 -18.01
C GLU A 86 -8.69 -6.06 -18.71
N ALA A 87 -7.56 -6.51 -18.18
CA ALA A 87 -6.83 -7.66 -18.71
C ALA A 87 -7.68 -8.94 -18.71
N LEU A 88 -8.45 -9.17 -17.63
CA LEU A 88 -9.34 -10.33 -17.56
C LEU A 88 -10.48 -10.26 -18.59
N GLN A 89 -11.07 -9.08 -18.81
CA GLN A 89 -12.11 -8.88 -19.83
C GLN A 89 -11.57 -9.08 -21.26
N GLN A 90 -10.36 -8.61 -21.54
CA GLN A 90 -9.69 -8.81 -22.83
C GLN A 90 -9.46 -10.30 -23.09
N ASN A 91 -8.95 -11.04 -22.09
CA ASN A 91 -8.69 -12.48 -22.20
C ASN A 91 -9.97 -13.30 -22.46
N ILE A 92 -11.08 -12.98 -21.76
CA ILE A 92 -12.39 -13.62 -21.98
C ILE A 92 -12.95 -13.28 -23.36
N GLY A 93 -12.75 -12.05 -23.85
CA GLY A 93 -13.17 -11.63 -25.19
C GLY A 93 -12.39 -12.29 -26.33
N SER A 94 -11.14 -12.71 -26.08
CA SER A 94 -10.29 -13.42 -27.06
C SER A 94 -10.49 -14.94 -27.10
N THR A 95 -11.32 -15.52 -26.22
CA THR A 95 -11.64 -16.96 -26.18
C THR A 95 -12.99 -17.32 -26.83
N GLN A 96 -13.67 -16.36 -27.47
CA GLN A 96 -14.93 -16.53 -28.21
C GLN A 96 -14.75 -16.22 -29.70
#